data_AF-I4ALF4-F1
#
_entry.id   AF-I4ALF4-F1
#
_cell.length_a   1.000
_cell.length_b   1.000
_cell.length_c   1.000
_cell.angle_alpha   90.00
_cell.angle_beta   90.00
_cell.angle_gamma   90.00
#
_symmetry.space_group_name_H-M   'P 1'
#
loop_
_entity.id
_entity.type
_entity.pdbx_description
1 polymer ?
#
loop_
_entity_poly.entity_id
_entity_poly.type
_entity_poly.pdbx_seq_one_letter_code
_entity_poly.pdbx_strand_id
1 'polypeptide(L)'
;MIFLFWLLFFSISFLSVFTSLISKNGESIQVFLLPLLVGLLYFVSNDKKIKNNFLSFPKNNSKQFLFLILGSILIWILNAIPVLNIFELTSEFPFRIPSKDSVFYARLSERLLTSDYESFFAFHNDTPAVLGTSPYHFFELWLTAFFSRLFSISGFLAYSLITLPLLQITVWIGFLSIYQKFNVEKKDANLSFLAFIWCFGLLFLGGIYFSFYQYSNFFSATYWLSNTIFTGLSEHYFFWTAALIFYTSKNYRAIIWIIFSLVFVSPTLWASCWAGLFVMGIILLYQNKIEFLKKYKVESTLFFLLPLCYLGFYHFTKSEQNVADESISVLLLSQSSSTFFRFFKQVTLYAVNFILIFIPFVFIFYNEFLQLIKKIIKPIKDKKITFQPIQIVFLFFVGATLGAIFFYLLLPFHIEKFQFLRNFILPFVHISLIYLFIKGKRNFNSKVKIIFTFLLLYQFGFTLHWFWRETYLQQEHSQEYLNEIGKQKNLKIGAVWYEKEDYAARLVFNRIESFEIEGEYLAFKTGIKQIYNLNMACLETEKEPSFMTIEADIFAVWLRENNPQKEIICSDSLKTLFIETHNLDFLILGKNVPIPIKIQPQIKFQVEDKQSGETFLRLK
;
A
#
# COMPACT_ATOMS: atom_id res chain seq x y z
N MET A 1 -7.18 -6.01 -25.82
CA MET A 1 -6.83 -5.56 -24.45
C MET A 1 -5.91 -6.52 -23.71
N ILE A 2 -6.14 -7.84 -23.78
CA ILE A 2 -5.33 -8.83 -23.02
C ILE A 2 -3.81 -8.73 -23.25
N PHE A 3 -3.38 -8.49 -24.49
CA PHE A 3 -1.97 -8.30 -24.83
C PHE A 3 -1.40 -7.04 -24.17
N LEU A 4 -2.11 -5.91 -24.31
CA LEU A 4 -1.71 -4.64 -23.70
C LEU A 4 -1.61 -4.75 -22.18
N PHE A 5 -2.55 -5.45 -21.53
CA PHE A 5 -2.47 -5.73 -20.09
C PHE A 5 -1.15 -6.44 -19.74
N TRP A 6 -0.85 -7.57 -20.39
CA TRP A 6 0.37 -8.33 -20.08
C TRP A 6 1.65 -7.56 -20.41
N LEU A 7 1.67 -6.81 -21.52
CA LEU A 7 2.79 -5.95 -21.88
C LEU A 7 3.06 -4.93 -20.77
N LEU A 8 2.02 -4.20 -20.32
CA LEU A 8 2.15 -3.23 -19.22
C LEU A 8 2.52 -3.92 -17.91
N PHE A 9 1.84 -5.01 -17.56
CA PHE A 9 2.09 -5.77 -16.33
C PHE A 9 3.55 -6.19 -16.21
N PHE A 10 4.11 -6.83 -17.25
CA PHE A 10 5.51 -7.24 -17.24
C PHE A 10 6.45 -6.05 -17.32
N SER A 11 6.19 -5.05 -18.18
CA SER A 11 7.07 -3.88 -18.29
C SER A 11 7.22 -3.16 -16.95
N ILE A 12 6.10 -2.93 -16.25
CA ILE A 12 6.10 -2.29 -14.93
C ILE A 12 6.79 -3.17 -13.89
N SER A 13 6.50 -4.48 -13.90
CA SER A 13 7.06 -5.39 -12.90
C SER A 13 8.57 -5.55 -13.06
N PHE A 14 9.06 -5.74 -14.29
CA PHE A 14 10.50 -5.80 -14.57
C PHE A 14 11.18 -4.46 -14.32
N LEU A 15 10.52 -3.34 -14.57
CA LEU A 15 11.08 -2.02 -14.29
C LEU A 15 11.34 -1.82 -12.79
N SER A 16 10.38 -2.19 -11.93
CA SER A 16 10.56 -2.16 -10.47
C SER A 16 11.75 -3.05 -10.05
N VAL A 17 11.77 -4.31 -10.51
CA VAL A 17 12.83 -5.29 -10.22
C VAL A 17 14.21 -4.86 -10.73
N PHE A 18 14.31 -4.31 -11.94
CA PHE A 18 15.61 -3.87 -12.44
C PHE A 18 16.08 -2.59 -11.76
N THR A 19 15.17 -1.69 -11.40
CA THR A 19 15.55 -0.49 -10.64
C THR A 19 16.15 -0.86 -9.30
N SER A 20 15.52 -1.78 -8.57
CA SER A 20 16.02 -2.23 -7.27
C SER A 20 17.36 -2.96 -7.39
N LEU A 21 17.47 -3.92 -8.31
CA LEU A 21 18.71 -4.68 -8.52
C LEU A 21 19.88 -3.81 -8.98
N ILE A 22 19.65 -2.86 -9.89
CA ILE A 22 20.71 -1.95 -10.35
C ILE A 22 21.12 -1.00 -9.23
N SER A 23 20.16 -0.42 -8.51
CA SER A 23 20.45 0.58 -7.47
C SER A 23 21.12 -0.04 -6.24
N LYS A 24 20.85 -1.32 -5.95
CA LYS A 24 21.41 -2.05 -4.81
C LYS A 24 22.49 -3.05 -5.18
N ASN A 25 23.05 -2.99 -6.40
CA ASN A 25 24.05 -3.94 -6.89
C ASN A 25 23.65 -5.43 -6.69
N GLY A 26 22.36 -5.74 -6.77
CA GLY A 26 21.80 -7.08 -6.56
C GLY A 26 21.30 -7.36 -5.13
N GLU A 27 21.59 -6.53 -4.15
CA GLU A 27 21.18 -6.68 -2.75
C GLU A 27 19.75 -6.17 -2.51
N SER A 28 18.78 -6.77 -3.20
CA SER A 28 17.36 -6.43 -3.06
C SER A 28 16.50 -7.67 -2.87
N ILE A 29 15.47 -7.59 -2.03
CA ILE A 29 14.49 -8.68 -1.83
C ILE A 29 13.74 -8.99 -3.14
N GLN A 30 13.66 -8.02 -4.05
CA GLN A 30 13.05 -8.19 -5.37
C GLN A 30 13.82 -9.14 -6.30
N VAL A 31 15.05 -9.55 -5.94
CA VAL A 31 15.79 -10.58 -6.67
C VAL A 31 15.00 -11.89 -6.78
N PHE A 32 14.19 -12.22 -5.77
CA PHE A 32 13.35 -13.42 -5.77
C PHE A 32 12.06 -13.24 -6.60
N LEU A 33 11.64 -12.00 -6.86
CA LEU A 33 10.52 -11.72 -7.74
C LEU A 33 10.89 -11.95 -9.22
N LEU A 34 12.15 -11.73 -9.60
CA LEU A 34 12.63 -11.93 -10.97
C LEU A 34 12.33 -13.33 -11.55
N PRO A 35 12.74 -14.46 -10.92
CA PRO A 35 12.44 -15.79 -11.44
C PRO A 35 10.94 -16.08 -11.46
N LEU A 36 10.15 -15.52 -10.53
CA LEU A 36 8.69 -15.65 -10.53
C LEU A 36 8.07 -14.96 -11.75
N LEU A 37 8.52 -13.75 -12.09
CA LEU A 37 8.07 -13.01 -13.27
C LEU A 37 8.46 -13.73 -14.57
N VAL A 38 9.66 -14.30 -14.66
CA VAL A 38 10.09 -15.10 -15.82
C VAL A 38 9.22 -16.36 -15.98
N GLY A 39 8.90 -17.05 -14.88
CA GLY A 39 7.96 -18.18 -14.91
C GLY A 39 6.55 -17.76 -15.34
N LEU A 40 6.07 -16.60 -14.88
CA LEU A 40 4.79 -16.03 -15.32
C LEU A 40 4.78 -15.70 -16.83
N LEU A 41 5.86 -15.12 -17.36
CA LEU A 41 6.02 -14.87 -18.80
C LEU A 41 5.89 -16.16 -19.61
N TYR A 42 6.49 -17.26 -19.15
CA TYR A 42 6.36 -18.57 -19.79
C TYR A 42 4.89 -19.03 -19.87
N PHE A 43 4.12 -18.87 -18.79
CA PHE A 43 2.69 -19.21 -18.79
C PHE A 43 1.87 -18.34 -19.75
N VAL A 44 2.19 -17.05 -19.85
CA VAL A 44 1.52 -16.13 -20.80
C VAL A 44 1.85 -16.52 -22.25
N SER A 45 3.11 -16.86 -22.51
CA SER A 45 3.62 -17.18 -23.85
C SER A 45 3.08 -18.50 -24.40
N ASN A 46 2.82 -19.47 -23.51
CA ASN A 46 2.27 -20.78 -23.86
C ASN A 46 0.75 -20.85 -23.90
N ASP A 47 0.03 -19.84 -23.41
CA ASP A 47 -1.42 -19.78 -23.58
C ASP A 47 -1.74 -19.46 -25.05
N LYS A 48 -2.16 -20.49 -25.81
CA LYS A 48 -2.54 -20.37 -27.23
C LYS A 48 -3.57 -19.25 -27.47
N LYS A 49 -4.47 -18.99 -26.51
CA LYS A 49 -5.47 -17.91 -26.64
C LYS A 49 -4.82 -16.53 -26.52
N ILE A 50 -3.79 -16.39 -25.71
CA ILE A 50 -3.02 -15.14 -25.59
C ILE A 50 -2.14 -14.97 -26.83
N LYS A 51 -1.44 -16.02 -27.26
CA LYS A 51 -0.58 -16.02 -28.46
C LYS A 51 -1.33 -15.65 -29.74
N ASN A 52 -2.56 -16.13 -29.93
CA ASN A 52 -3.37 -15.76 -31.09
C ASN A 52 -3.82 -14.28 -31.05
N ASN A 53 -4.05 -13.72 -29.86
CA ASN A 53 -4.36 -12.30 -29.67
C ASN A 53 -3.12 -11.38 -29.87
N PHE A 54 -1.91 -11.90 -29.66
CA PHE A 54 -0.64 -11.19 -29.93
C PHE A 54 -0.49 -10.84 -31.43
N LEU A 55 -0.86 -11.78 -32.31
CA LEU A 55 -0.71 -11.64 -33.76
C LEU A 55 -1.87 -10.88 -34.42
N SER A 56 -2.99 -10.72 -33.73
CA SER A 56 -4.23 -10.17 -34.29
C SER A 56 -4.55 -8.75 -33.82
N PHE A 57 -3.58 -7.96 -33.37
CA PHE A 57 -3.86 -6.58 -32.96
C PHE A 57 -4.48 -5.83 -34.15
N PRO A 58 -5.75 -5.44 -34.09
CA PRO A 58 -6.47 -5.02 -35.28
C PRO A 58 -5.90 -3.69 -35.76
N LYS A 59 -5.37 -3.68 -37.00
CA LYS A 59 -4.83 -2.52 -37.71
C LYS A 59 -5.84 -1.36 -37.90
N ASN A 60 -7.07 -1.44 -37.38
CA ASN A 60 -8.14 -0.48 -37.64
C ASN A 60 -9.07 -0.14 -36.46
N ASN A 61 -8.56 -0.09 -35.21
CA ASN A 61 -9.36 0.18 -34.00
C ASN A 61 -9.14 1.58 -33.39
N SER A 62 -9.17 2.63 -34.23
CA SER A 62 -8.95 4.04 -33.79
C SER A 62 -9.85 4.46 -32.62
N LYS A 63 -11.12 4.05 -32.59
CA LYS A 63 -12.05 4.36 -31.49
C LYS A 63 -11.64 3.74 -30.14
N GLN A 64 -11.16 2.49 -30.14
CA GLN A 64 -10.72 1.85 -28.90
C GLN A 64 -9.45 2.50 -28.37
N PHE A 65 -8.54 2.90 -29.26
CA PHE A 65 -7.34 3.64 -28.89
C PHE A 65 -7.68 5.02 -28.30
N LEU A 66 -8.60 5.76 -28.92
CA LEU A 66 -9.10 7.02 -28.38
C LEU A 66 -9.70 6.83 -26.98
N PHE A 67 -10.54 5.82 -26.77
CA PHE A 67 -11.12 5.55 -25.46
C PHE A 67 -10.08 5.14 -24.42
N LEU A 68 -9.03 4.40 -24.81
CA LEU A 68 -7.90 4.09 -23.93
C LEU A 68 -7.17 5.36 -23.50
N ILE A 69 -6.89 6.28 -24.43
CA ILE A 69 -6.25 7.56 -24.13
C ILE A 69 -7.13 8.38 -23.19
N LEU A 70 -8.40 8.56 -23.53
CA LEU A 70 -9.34 9.34 -22.70
C LEU A 70 -9.50 8.76 -21.30
N GLY A 71 -9.63 7.45 -21.17
CA GLY A 71 -9.72 6.81 -19.86
C GLY A 71 -8.41 6.91 -19.07
N SER A 72 -7.25 6.80 -19.73
CA SER A 72 -5.95 6.97 -19.06
C SER A 72 -5.74 8.40 -18.58
N ILE A 73 -6.10 9.40 -19.40
CA ILE A 73 -6.09 10.82 -19.03
C ILE A 73 -7.04 11.05 -17.85
N LEU A 74 -8.24 10.48 -17.86
CA LEU A 74 -9.20 10.65 -16.77
C LEU A 74 -8.68 10.04 -15.45
N ILE A 75 -8.07 8.86 -15.50
CA ILE A 75 -7.42 8.24 -14.32
C ILE A 75 -6.29 9.16 -13.81
N TRP A 76 -5.46 9.67 -14.71
CA TRP A 76 -4.39 10.61 -14.34
C TRP A 76 -4.94 11.89 -13.70
N ILE A 77 -5.95 12.53 -14.31
CA ILE A 77 -6.59 13.74 -13.78
C ILE A 77 -7.15 13.49 -12.37
N LEU A 78 -7.78 12.33 -12.13
CA LEU A 78 -8.33 12.00 -10.82
C LEU A 78 -7.27 11.88 -9.72
N ASN A 79 -6.05 11.43 -10.04
CA ASN A 79 -4.93 11.45 -9.09
C ASN A 79 -4.27 12.84 -9.01
N ALA A 80 -4.36 13.64 -10.08
CA ALA A 80 -3.81 15.00 -10.11
C ALA A 80 -4.62 15.99 -9.26
N ILE A 81 -5.95 15.85 -9.20
CA ILE A 81 -6.85 16.73 -8.41
C ILE A 81 -6.44 16.86 -6.93
N PRO A 82 -6.18 15.77 -6.17
CA PRO A 82 -5.74 15.90 -4.78
C PRO A 82 -4.32 16.46 -4.64
N VAL A 83 -3.51 16.47 -5.68
CA VAL A 83 -2.09 16.89 -5.63
C VAL A 83 -1.92 18.35 -6.06
N LEU A 84 -2.62 18.76 -7.12
CA LEU A 84 -2.48 20.07 -7.74
C LEU A 84 -3.54 21.04 -7.22
N ASN A 85 -3.11 22.26 -6.90
CA ASN A 85 -4.03 23.36 -6.64
C ASN A 85 -4.50 23.97 -7.97
N ILE A 86 -5.42 23.27 -8.65
CA ILE A 86 -5.90 23.63 -10.01
C ILE A 86 -6.54 25.02 -10.06
N PHE A 87 -7.01 25.55 -8.92
CA PHE A 87 -7.62 26.87 -8.83
C PHE A 87 -6.61 28.01 -8.61
N GLU A 88 -5.36 27.70 -8.27
CA GLU A 88 -4.29 28.67 -7.99
C GLU A 88 -3.00 28.32 -8.75
N LEU A 89 -3.13 27.91 -10.02
CA LEU A 89 -2.01 27.48 -10.87
C LEU A 89 -0.96 28.58 -11.16
N THR A 90 -1.26 29.84 -10.84
CA THR A 90 -0.34 30.98 -11.00
C THR A 90 0.56 31.20 -9.77
N SER A 91 0.37 30.43 -8.70
CA SER A 91 1.20 30.48 -7.50
C SER A 91 2.55 29.76 -7.71
N GLU A 92 3.57 30.17 -6.97
CA GLU A 92 4.86 29.48 -6.99
C GLU A 92 4.82 28.12 -6.27
N PHE A 93 3.81 27.91 -5.40
CA PHE A 93 3.49 26.63 -4.79
C PHE A 93 2.12 26.11 -5.28
N PRO A 94 2.05 25.46 -6.46
CA PRO A 94 0.80 25.05 -7.08
C PRO A 94 0.27 23.71 -6.55
N PHE A 95 0.60 23.34 -5.32
CA PHE A 95 0.35 22.00 -4.78
C PHE A 95 -0.54 22.02 -3.54
N ARG A 96 -1.20 20.89 -3.28
CA ARG A 96 -1.90 20.66 -2.03
C ARG A 96 -1.04 19.81 -1.10
N ILE A 97 -0.96 20.20 0.17
CA ILE A 97 -0.23 19.47 1.20
C ILE A 97 -0.83 18.05 1.31
N PRO A 98 0.01 17.01 1.20
CA PRO A 98 -0.45 15.64 1.19
C PRO A 98 -0.43 15.00 2.57
N SER A 99 -1.08 13.83 2.69
CA SER A 99 -1.12 13.13 3.97
C SER A 99 0.23 12.60 4.42
N LYS A 100 0.41 12.53 5.75
CA LYS A 100 1.61 12.00 6.42
C LYS A 100 2.12 10.69 5.80
N ASP A 101 1.24 9.71 5.62
CA ASP A 101 1.58 8.42 4.99
C ASP A 101 2.17 8.62 3.58
N SER A 102 1.56 9.51 2.80
CA SER A 102 2.02 9.80 1.43
C SER A 102 3.38 10.49 1.42
N VAL A 103 3.64 11.42 2.35
CA VAL A 103 4.95 12.07 2.53
C VAL A 103 6.01 11.04 2.90
N PHE A 104 5.68 10.14 3.83
CA PHE A 104 6.59 9.11 4.28
C PHE A 104 7.02 8.19 3.13
N TYR A 105 6.06 7.58 2.42
CA TYR A 105 6.38 6.68 1.30
C TYR A 105 7.11 7.37 0.16
N ALA A 106 6.73 8.61 -0.13
CA ALA A 106 7.41 9.44 -1.11
C ALA A 106 8.90 9.61 -0.78
N ARG A 107 9.20 10.04 0.45
CA ARG A 107 10.58 10.25 0.87
C ARG A 107 11.34 8.93 0.97
N LEU A 108 10.69 7.86 1.42
CA LEU A 108 11.31 6.55 1.52
C LEU A 108 11.74 6.07 0.13
N SER A 109 10.89 6.27 -0.88
CA SER A 109 11.20 5.92 -2.26
C SER A 109 12.43 6.66 -2.82
N GLU A 110 12.58 7.96 -2.53
CA GLU A 110 13.80 8.70 -2.90
C GLU A 110 15.01 8.17 -2.14
N ARG A 111 14.83 7.87 -0.86
CA ARG A 111 15.92 7.41 0.01
C ARG A 111 16.45 6.04 -0.42
N LEU A 112 15.61 5.14 -0.91
CA LEU A 112 16.01 3.82 -1.42
C LEU A 112 17.11 3.89 -2.51
N LEU A 113 17.17 4.96 -3.29
CA LEU A 113 18.21 5.15 -4.32
C LEU A 113 19.60 5.46 -3.76
N THR A 114 19.66 5.95 -2.53
CA THR A 114 20.88 6.47 -1.90
C THR A 114 21.22 5.83 -0.58
N SER A 115 20.28 5.08 0.02
CA SER A 115 20.54 4.28 1.21
C SER A 115 21.40 3.08 0.84
N ASP A 116 22.03 2.47 1.84
CA ASP A 116 22.70 1.19 1.65
C ASP A 116 21.68 0.05 1.83
N TYR A 117 20.66 0.27 2.67
CA TYR A 117 19.67 -0.73 3.05
C TYR A 117 18.33 -0.57 2.32
N GLU A 118 17.72 -1.69 1.92
CA GLU A 118 16.31 -1.76 1.52
C GLU A 118 15.45 -2.03 2.76
N SER A 119 15.24 -0.99 3.56
CA SER A 119 14.48 -1.07 4.79
C SER A 119 13.59 0.16 4.95
N PHE A 120 12.49 -0.01 5.68
CA PHE A 120 11.67 1.08 6.19
C PHE A 120 12.49 2.12 6.99
N PHE A 121 13.63 1.72 7.57
CA PHE A 121 14.58 2.59 8.27
C PHE A 121 15.68 3.19 7.37
N ALA A 122 15.52 3.23 6.04
CA ALA A 122 16.53 3.78 5.12
C ALA A 122 16.96 5.24 5.40
N PHE A 123 16.18 5.97 6.21
CA PHE A 123 16.53 7.31 6.71
C PHE A 123 17.65 7.29 7.76
N HIS A 124 17.88 6.15 8.41
CA HIS A 124 18.74 5.97 9.59
C HIS A 124 20.10 5.35 9.26
N ASN A 125 20.60 5.49 8.01
CA ASN A 125 21.92 4.98 7.61
C ASN A 125 23.05 5.39 8.58
N ASP A 126 22.93 6.57 9.20
CA ASP A 126 23.95 7.12 10.10
C ASP A 126 23.91 6.49 11.51
N THR A 127 22.88 5.69 11.82
CA THR A 127 22.70 5.01 13.11
C THR A 127 22.45 3.51 12.90
N PRO A 128 23.52 2.69 12.70
CA PRO A 128 23.40 1.27 12.41
C PRO A 128 22.60 0.46 13.43
N ALA A 129 22.65 0.87 14.71
CA ALA A 129 21.91 0.25 15.82
C ALA A 129 20.38 0.29 15.64
N VAL A 130 19.87 1.16 14.75
CA VAL A 130 18.44 1.33 14.45
C VAL A 130 18.01 0.57 13.20
N LEU A 131 18.96 -0.04 12.47
CA LEU A 131 18.65 -0.73 11.22
C LEU A 131 17.94 -2.05 11.51
N GLY A 132 16.61 -2.04 11.32
CA GLY A 132 15.79 -3.23 11.35
C GLY A 132 15.41 -3.78 9.97
N THR A 133 15.18 -5.09 9.89
CA THR A 133 14.46 -5.73 8.79
C THR A 133 12.96 -5.62 9.02
N SER A 134 12.38 -4.45 8.78
CA SER A 134 10.92 -4.34 8.64
C SER A 134 10.59 -4.42 7.15
N PRO A 135 10.10 -5.57 6.67
CA PRO A 135 9.79 -5.72 5.27
C PRO A 135 8.56 -4.90 4.92
N TYR A 136 8.63 -4.14 3.83
CA TYR A 136 7.57 -3.23 3.44
C TYR A 136 7.14 -3.41 1.97
N HIS A 137 6.19 -2.58 1.52
CA HIS A 137 5.68 -2.57 0.14
C HIS A 137 6.71 -2.01 -0.86
N PHE A 138 7.82 -2.73 -1.08
CA PHE A 138 8.93 -2.19 -1.88
C PHE A 138 8.63 -2.10 -3.39
N PHE A 139 7.62 -2.83 -3.89
CA PHE A 139 7.33 -2.89 -5.33
C PHE A 139 7.05 -1.52 -5.95
N GLU A 140 6.06 -0.81 -5.43
CA GLU A 140 5.68 0.51 -5.92
C GLU A 140 6.65 1.61 -5.48
N LEU A 141 7.36 1.42 -4.36
CA LEU A 141 8.41 2.34 -3.93
C LEU A 141 9.58 2.35 -4.90
N TRP A 142 10.03 1.18 -5.39
CA TRP A 142 11.08 1.11 -6.40
C TRP A 142 10.65 1.69 -7.76
N LEU A 143 9.38 1.50 -8.13
CA LEU A 143 8.82 2.13 -9.33
C LEU A 143 8.78 3.66 -9.20
N THR A 144 8.44 4.15 -8.00
CA THR A 144 8.43 5.59 -7.68
C THR A 144 9.82 6.18 -7.68
N ALA A 145 10.78 5.48 -7.08
CA ALA A 145 12.19 5.84 -7.08
C ALA A 145 12.73 6.00 -8.51
N PHE A 146 12.40 5.05 -9.40
CA PHE A 146 12.74 5.12 -10.81
C PHE A 146 12.22 6.40 -11.46
N PHE A 147 10.92 6.70 -11.31
CA PHE A 147 10.31 7.86 -11.94
C PHE A 147 10.75 9.19 -11.34
N SER A 148 10.93 9.25 -10.02
CA SER A 148 11.50 10.42 -9.34
C SER A 148 12.87 10.75 -9.91
N ARG A 149 13.75 9.75 -10.08
CA ARG A 149 15.07 9.92 -10.69
C ARG A 149 14.98 10.28 -12.17
N LEU A 150 14.14 9.59 -12.95
CA LEU A 150 14.02 9.79 -14.39
C LEU A 150 13.57 11.21 -14.74
N PHE A 151 12.58 11.74 -13.99
CA PHE A 151 12.01 13.06 -14.25
C PHE A 151 12.59 14.16 -13.36
N SER A 152 13.49 13.82 -12.43
CA SER A 152 14.05 14.77 -11.44
C SER A 152 12.97 15.52 -10.64
N ILE A 153 11.90 14.81 -10.28
CA ILE A 153 10.77 15.31 -9.47
C ILE A 153 10.78 14.64 -8.09
N SER A 154 10.07 15.22 -7.13
CA SER A 154 9.97 14.59 -5.80
C SER A 154 9.26 13.24 -5.88
N GLY A 155 9.57 12.35 -4.94
CA GLY A 155 8.98 11.03 -4.78
C GLY A 155 7.47 11.13 -4.65
N PHE A 156 6.95 12.20 -4.03
CA PHE A 156 5.51 12.40 -3.89
C PHE A 156 4.84 12.67 -5.23
N LEU A 157 5.43 13.54 -6.06
CA LEU A 157 4.93 13.81 -7.41
C LEU A 157 5.05 12.57 -8.30
N ALA A 158 6.16 11.84 -8.22
CA ALA A 158 6.35 10.59 -8.95
C ALA A 158 5.31 9.53 -8.53
N TYR A 159 5.07 9.38 -7.23
CA TYR A 159 4.13 8.40 -6.69
C TYR A 159 2.70 8.70 -7.13
N SER A 160 2.26 9.94 -6.87
CA SER A 160 0.86 10.33 -7.06
C SER A 160 0.50 10.60 -8.53
N LEU A 161 1.42 11.12 -9.34
CA LEU A 161 1.12 11.51 -10.72
C LEU A 161 1.61 10.49 -11.77
N ILE A 162 2.41 9.50 -11.38
CA ILE A 162 2.97 8.52 -12.33
C ILE A 162 2.74 7.08 -11.84
N THR A 163 3.29 6.69 -10.69
CA THR A 163 3.23 5.31 -10.17
C THR A 163 1.78 4.85 -9.98
N LEU A 164 0.99 5.56 -9.17
CA LEU A 164 -0.40 5.18 -8.89
C LEU A 164 -1.29 5.18 -10.14
N PRO A 165 -1.31 6.25 -10.97
CA PRO A 165 -2.04 6.24 -12.23
C PRO A 165 -1.66 5.07 -13.15
N LEU A 166 -0.37 4.75 -13.26
CA LEU A 166 0.11 3.67 -14.12
C LEU A 166 -0.39 2.29 -13.67
N LEU A 167 -0.37 2.02 -12.36
CA LEU A 167 -0.93 0.79 -11.78
C LEU A 167 -2.45 0.72 -12.02
N GLN A 168 -3.18 1.81 -11.75
CA GLN A 168 -4.63 1.89 -11.93
C GLN A 168 -5.06 1.76 -13.40
N ILE A 169 -4.34 2.39 -14.34
CA ILE A 169 -4.54 2.23 -15.79
C ILE A 169 -4.36 0.76 -16.18
N THR A 170 -3.33 0.09 -15.65
CA THR A 170 -3.09 -1.32 -15.96
C THR A 170 -4.21 -2.21 -15.41
N VAL A 171 -4.67 -1.97 -14.18
CA VAL A 171 -5.83 -2.65 -13.58
C VAL A 171 -7.09 -2.45 -14.44
N TRP A 172 -7.37 -1.22 -14.86
CA TRP A 172 -8.48 -0.88 -15.73
C TRP A 172 -8.44 -1.61 -17.08
N ILE A 173 -7.27 -1.64 -17.73
CA ILE A 173 -7.04 -2.41 -18.96
C ILE A 173 -7.25 -3.92 -18.71
N GLY A 174 -6.90 -4.41 -17.52
CA GLY A 174 -7.20 -5.77 -17.08
C GLY A 174 -8.71 -6.05 -17.03
N PHE A 175 -9.52 -5.13 -16.47
CA PHE A 175 -10.98 -5.26 -16.47
C PHE A 175 -11.57 -5.23 -17.88
N LEU A 176 -11.08 -4.33 -18.74
CA LEU A 176 -11.44 -4.31 -20.16
C LEU A 176 -11.09 -5.63 -20.86
N SER A 177 -9.96 -6.23 -20.52
CA SER A 177 -9.51 -7.53 -21.06
C SER A 177 -10.44 -8.67 -20.66
N ILE A 178 -10.84 -8.73 -19.39
CA ILE A 178 -11.79 -9.71 -18.89
C ILE A 178 -13.16 -9.52 -19.54
N TYR A 179 -13.62 -8.27 -19.64
CA TYR A 179 -14.88 -7.93 -20.30
C TYR A 179 -14.89 -8.34 -21.77
N GLN A 180 -13.82 -8.02 -22.51
CA GLN A 180 -13.67 -8.39 -23.92
C GLN A 180 -13.72 -9.91 -24.08
N LYS A 181 -13.03 -10.66 -23.23
CA LYS A 181 -13.00 -12.13 -23.27
C LYS A 181 -14.40 -12.75 -23.17
N PHE A 182 -15.20 -12.32 -22.19
CA PHE A 182 -16.57 -12.83 -22.02
C PHE A 182 -17.54 -12.43 -23.16
N ASN A 183 -17.23 -11.38 -23.91
CA ASN A 183 -18.01 -10.95 -25.08
C ASN A 183 -17.54 -11.60 -26.39
N VAL A 184 -16.23 -11.83 -26.57
CA VAL A 184 -15.65 -12.53 -27.74
C VAL A 184 -16.14 -13.97 -27.81
N GLU A 185 -16.24 -14.67 -26.67
CA GLU A 185 -16.86 -15.99 -26.58
C GLU A 185 -18.31 -16.01 -27.10
N LYS A 186 -18.93 -14.83 -27.26
CA LYS A 186 -20.30 -14.63 -27.74
C LYS A 186 -20.39 -13.88 -29.08
N LYS A 187 -19.29 -13.83 -29.86
CA LYS A 187 -19.16 -13.18 -31.19
C LYS A 187 -19.11 -11.64 -31.23
N ASP A 188 -19.04 -10.96 -30.08
CA ASP A 188 -18.86 -9.49 -30.01
C ASP A 188 -17.39 -9.15 -29.69
N ALA A 189 -16.55 -8.97 -30.71
CA ALA A 189 -15.11 -8.74 -30.49
C ALA A 189 -14.75 -7.29 -30.08
N ASN A 190 -15.62 -6.33 -30.38
CA ASN A 190 -15.39 -4.91 -30.13
C ASN A 190 -15.95 -4.45 -28.78
N LEU A 191 -15.15 -3.68 -28.05
CA LEU A 191 -15.58 -3.02 -26.82
C LEU A 191 -16.46 -1.81 -27.14
N SER A 192 -17.68 -1.78 -26.62
CA SER A 192 -18.58 -0.63 -26.73
C SER A 192 -18.17 0.46 -25.74
N PHE A 193 -18.56 1.72 -26.00
CA PHE A 193 -18.34 2.83 -25.07
C PHE A 193 -18.88 2.55 -23.66
N LEU A 194 -20.04 1.91 -23.55
CA LEU A 194 -20.58 1.47 -22.26
C LEU A 194 -19.66 0.48 -21.54
N ALA A 195 -18.94 -0.39 -22.25
CA ALA A 195 -17.96 -1.28 -21.63
C ALA A 195 -16.81 -0.49 -21.00
N PHE A 196 -16.36 0.58 -21.65
CA PHE A 196 -15.35 1.49 -21.09
C PHE A 196 -15.86 2.18 -19.82
N ILE A 197 -17.06 2.76 -19.85
CA ILE A 197 -17.67 3.40 -18.68
C ILE A 197 -17.81 2.40 -17.53
N TRP A 198 -18.34 1.20 -17.79
CA TRP A 198 -18.50 0.19 -16.74
C TRP A 198 -17.16 -0.23 -16.15
N CYS A 199 -16.16 -0.54 -16.97
CA CYS A 199 -14.86 -0.97 -16.47
C CYS A 199 -14.13 0.16 -15.72
N PHE A 200 -14.32 1.41 -16.13
CA PHE A 200 -13.82 2.58 -15.41
C PHE A 200 -14.52 2.73 -14.06
N GLY A 201 -15.86 2.63 -14.03
CA GLY A 201 -16.65 2.68 -12.80
C GLY A 201 -16.26 1.61 -11.78
N LEU A 202 -15.86 0.42 -12.24
CA LEU A 202 -15.41 -0.67 -11.36
C LEU A 202 -14.11 -0.36 -10.59
N LEU A 203 -13.33 0.65 -11.01
CA LEU A 203 -12.18 1.13 -10.23
C LEU A 203 -12.61 1.73 -8.88
N PHE A 204 -13.82 2.27 -8.80
CA PHE A 204 -14.37 2.85 -7.57
C PHE A 204 -15.12 1.81 -6.75
N LEU A 205 -15.08 0.51 -7.08
CA LEU A 205 -15.75 -0.48 -6.26
C LEU A 205 -15.12 -0.50 -4.85
N GLY A 206 -15.96 -0.30 -3.84
CA GLY A 206 -15.59 -0.22 -2.42
C GLY A 206 -16.74 -0.66 -1.52
N GLY A 207 -16.48 -0.84 -0.22
CA GLY A 207 -17.52 -1.12 0.78
C GLY A 207 -18.35 0.13 1.09
N ILE A 208 -19.67 -0.01 1.27
CA ILE A 208 -20.57 1.13 1.50
C ILE A 208 -20.43 1.65 2.93
N TYR A 209 -20.03 2.92 3.10
CA TYR A 209 -19.78 3.55 4.40
C TYR A 209 -20.78 4.66 4.74
N PHE A 210 -21.61 4.45 5.75
CA PHE A 210 -22.50 5.53 6.22
C PHE A 210 -21.82 6.36 7.30
N SER A 211 -21.98 7.69 7.24
CA SER A 211 -21.34 8.61 8.19
C SER A 211 -21.68 8.32 9.66
N PHE A 212 -22.86 7.77 9.94
CA PHE A 212 -23.24 7.42 11.31
C PHE A 212 -22.40 6.29 11.93
N TYR A 213 -21.64 5.54 11.12
CA TYR A 213 -20.71 4.52 11.60
C TYR A 213 -19.59 5.09 12.49
N GLN A 214 -19.15 6.33 12.26
CA GLN A 214 -18.10 6.94 13.11
C GLN A 214 -18.55 7.21 14.55
N TYR A 215 -19.85 7.36 14.80
CA TYR A 215 -20.37 7.70 16.13
C TYR A 215 -20.41 6.50 17.08
N SER A 216 -20.06 5.30 16.59
CA SER A 216 -19.94 4.11 17.41
C SER A 216 -18.51 3.59 17.34
N ASN A 217 -17.88 3.41 18.50
CA ASN A 217 -16.59 2.74 18.62
C ASN A 217 -16.59 1.33 18.00
N PHE A 218 -17.77 0.71 17.86
CA PHE A 218 -17.94 -0.56 17.17
C PHE A 218 -17.66 -0.44 15.68
N PHE A 219 -18.16 0.61 15.02
CA PHE A 219 -18.14 0.75 13.55
C PHE A 219 -17.06 1.70 13.04
N SER A 220 -16.33 2.42 13.90
CA SER A 220 -15.32 3.42 13.47
C SER A 220 -14.26 2.85 12.50
N ALA A 221 -13.87 1.59 12.66
CA ALA A 221 -12.93 0.90 11.78
C ALA A 221 -13.46 0.66 10.34
N THR A 222 -14.77 0.75 10.11
CA THR A 222 -15.38 0.53 8.78
C THR A 222 -14.93 1.53 7.73
N TYR A 223 -14.54 2.74 8.13
CA TYR A 223 -14.05 3.79 7.23
C TYR A 223 -12.84 3.31 6.42
N TRP A 224 -11.84 2.72 7.06
CA TRP A 224 -10.64 2.20 6.39
C TRP A 224 -10.90 0.96 5.53
N LEU A 225 -11.97 0.23 5.81
CA LEU A 225 -12.40 -0.95 5.04
C LEU A 225 -13.22 -0.59 3.79
N SER A 226 -13.69 0.66 3.70
CA SER A 226 -14.46 1.16 2.55
C SER A 226 -13.59 1.67 1.39
N ASN A 227 -12.26 1.60 1.53
CA ASN A 227 -11.31 2.02 0.51
C ASN A 227 -11.57 1.41 -0.87
N THR A 228 -11.36 2.20 -1.92
CA THR A 228 -11.47 1.79 -3.33
C THR A 228 -10.08 1.52 -3.91
N ILE A 229 -10.00 1.08 -5.17
CA ILE A 229 -8.72 0.90 -5.89
C ILE A 229 -7.96 2.24 -5.98
N PHE A 230 -8.68 3.36 -6.02
CA PHE A 230 -8.11 4.71 -6.09
C PHE A 230 -7.59 5.23 -4.75
N THR A 231 -8.14 4.77 -3.62
CA THR A 231 -7.74 5.26 -2.28
C THR A 231 -6.69 4.38 -1.59
N GLY A 232 -6.23 3.30 -2.24
CA GLY A 232 -5.05 2.53 -1.79
C GLY A 232 -4.93 1.14 -2.41
N LEU A 233 -3.80 0.46 -2.13
CA LEU A 233 -3.52 -0.94 -2.50
C LEU A 233 -3.52 -1.23 -4.02
N SER A 234 -3.22 -0.22 -4.84
CA SER A 234 -3.22 -0.32 -6.30
C SER A 234 -2.27 -1.44 -6.80
N GLU A 235 -1.15 -1.63 -6.12
CA GLU A 235 -0.19 -2.71 -6.30
C GLU A 235 -0.82 -4.09 -6.06
N HIS A 236 -1.66 -4.27 -5.03
CA HIS A 236 -2.38 -5.52 -4.79
C HIS A 236 -3.36 -5.80 -5.92
N TYR A 237 -4.15 -4.79 -6.31
CA TYR A 237 -5.13 -4.92 -7.40
C TYR A 237 -4.47 -5.26 -8.74
N PHE A 238 -3.27 -4.74 -8.98
CA PHE A 238 -2.47 -5.04 -10.18
C PHE A 238 -2.17 -6.55 -10.32
N PHE A 239 -1.67 -7.18 -9.25
CA PHE A 239 -1.43 -8.63 -9.24
C PHE A 239 -2.71 -9.46 -9.15
N TRP A 240 -3.72 -9.07 -8.37
CA TRP A 240 -4.98 -9.79 -8.30
C TRP A 240 -5.76 -9.79 -9.63
N THR A 241 -5.65 -8.72 -10.41
CA THR A 241 -6.24 -8.64 -11.75
C THR A 241 -5.56 -9.63 -12.71
N ALA A 242 -4.23 -9.77 -12.63
CA ALA A 242 -3.49 -10.79 -13.36
C ALA A 242 -3.95 -12.22 -12.95
N ALA A 243 -4.16 -12.46 -11.65
CA ALA A 243 -4.69 -13.74 -11.15
C ALA A 243 -6.10 -14.01 -11.71
N LEU A 244 -6.96 -13.00 -11.73
CA LEU A 244 -8.31 -13.12 -12.28
C LEU A 244 -8.28 -13.44 -13.78
N ILE A 245 -7.40 -12.82 -14.56
CA ILE A 245 -7.24 -13.11 -15.98
C ILE A 245 -6.87 -14.60 -16.18
N PHE A 246 -5.90 -15.13 -15.45
CA PHE A 246 -5.56 -16.56 -15.55
C PHE A 246 -6.67 -17.48 -15.04
N TYR A 247 -7.41 -17.06 -14.01
CA TYR A 247 -8.59 -17.78 -13.53
C TYR A 247 -9.63 -17.95 -14.64
N THR A 248 -9.91 -16.90 -15.41
CA THR A 248 -10.82 -17.01 -16.56
C THR A 248 -10.25 -17.91 -17.67
N SER A 249 -8.93 -18.09 -17.77
CA SER A 249 -8.29 -19.04 -18.69
C SER A 249 -8.15 -20.45 -18.10
N LYS A 250 -8.56 -20.67 -16.84
CA LYS A 250 -8.37 -21.92 -16.09
C LYS A 250 -6.90 -22.33 -15.93
N ASN A 251 -5.97 -21.38 -16.01
CA ASN A 251 -4.54 -21.64 -15.80
C ASN A 251 -4.20 -21.50 -14.31
N TYR A 252 -4.58 -22.50 -13.51
CA TYR A 252 -4.39 -22.45 -12.05
C TYR A 252 -2.93 -22.47 -11.61
N ARG A 253 -2.01 -23.00 -12.44
CA ARG A 253 -0.56 -22.94 -12.16
C ARG A 253 -0.08 -21.50 -12.16
N ALA A 254 -0.42 -20.72 -13.17
CA ALA A 254 -0.03 -19.32 -13.23
C ALA A 254 -0.60 -18.49 -12.06
N ILE A 255 -1.80 -18.83 -11.56
CA ILE A 255 -2.36 -18.19 -10.37
C ILE A 255 -1.48 -18.44 -9.12
N ILE A 256 -1.00 -19.67 -8.93
CA ILE A 256 -0.08 -20.00 -7.82
C ILE A 256 1.18 -19.13 -7.90
N TRP A 257 1.75 -18.96 -9.09
CA TRP A 257 2.93 -18.12 -9.30
C TRP A 257 2.66 -16.63 -9.02
N ILE A 258 1.45 -16.13 -9.32
CA ILE A 258 1.05 -14.77 -8.93
C ILE A 258 0.92 -14.65 -7.42
N ILE A 259 0.34 -15.65 -6.75
CA ILE A 259 0.22 -15.66 -5.29
C ILE A 259 1.60 -15.69 -4.62
N PHE A 260 2.56 -16.43 -5.19
CA PHE A 260 3.96 -16.37 -4.75
C PHE A 260 4.57 -14.99 -4.96
N SER A 261 4.26 -14.32 -6.07
CA SER A 261 4.75 -12.97 -6.37
C SER A 261 4.20 -11.93 -5.39
N LEU A 262 2.92 -12.03 -5.02
CA LEU A 262 2.24 -11.11 -4.10
C LEU A 262 2.95 -10.97 -2.75
N VAL A 263 3.63 -12.02 -2.28
CA VAL A 263 4.36 -12.00 -1.00
C VAL A 263 5.62 -11.12 -1.03
N PHE A 264 6.27 -11.00 -2.19
CA PHE A 264 7.39 -10.08 -2.38
C PHE A 264 6.95 -8.66 -2.70
N VAL A 265 5.70 -8.49 -3.13
CA VAL A 265 5.08 -7.17 -3.36
C VAL A 265 4.68 -6.55 -2.04
N SER A 266 4.05 -7.34 -1.15
CA SER A 266 3.60 -6.89 0.16
C SER A 266 3.75 -8.03 1.18
N PRO A 267 4.75 -7.95 2.07
CA PRO A 267 4.99 -8.90 3.16
C PRO A 267 3.77 -9.19 4.04
N THR A 268 2.90 -8.20 4.22
CA THR A 268 1.66 -8.33 4.99
C THR A 268 0.66 -9.32 4.35
N LEU A 269 0.86 -9.73 3.09
CA LEU A 269 0.07 -10.77 2.45
C LEU A 269 0.58 -12.19 2.69
N TRP A 270 1.79 -12.34 3.24
CA TRP A 270 2.44 -13.64 3.32
C TRP A 270 1.59 -14.66 4.06
N ALA A 271 1.23 -14.35 5.31
CA ALA A 271 0.40 -15.19 6.17
C ALA A 271 -0.84 -15.74 5.44
N SER A 272 -1.57 -14.83 4.80
CA SER A 272 -2.81 -15.12 4.10
C SER A 272 -2.54 -15.97 2.86
N CYS A 273 -1.60 -15.57 2.00
CA CYS A 273 -1.28 -16.29 0.77
C CYS A 273 -0.77 -17.72 1.05
N TRP A 274 0.10 -17.88 2.03
CA TRP A 274 0.68 -19.19 2.38
C TRP A 274 -0.35 -20.12 3.01
N ALA A 275 -1.15 -19.64 3.96
CA ALA A 275 -2.20 -20.45 4.56
C ALA A 275 -3.25 -20.87 3.51
N GLY A 276 -3.62 -19.98 2.60
CA GLY A 276 -4.50 -20.30 1.49
C GLY A 276 -3.92 -21.38 0.57
N LEU A 277 -2.65 -21.25 0.17
CA LEU A 277 -1.96 -22.25 -0.65
C LEU A 277 -1.79 -23.59 0.09
N PHE A 278 -1.54 -23.56 1.39
CA PHE A 278 -1.40 -24.75 2.23
C PHE A 278 -2.69 -25.57 2.29
N VAL A 279 -3.81 -24.91 2.62
CA VAL A 279 -5.15 -25.54 2.65
C VAL A 279 -5.49 -26.11 1.28
N MET A 280 -5.24 -25.33 0.22
CA MET A 280 -5.42 -25.81 -1.16
C MET A 280 -4.55 -27.04 -1.46
N GLY A 281 -3.27 -27.02 -1.06
CA GLY A 281 -2.32 -28.09 -1.28
C GLY A 281 -2.73 -29.40 -0.60
N ILE A 282 -3.11 -29.36 0.68
CA ILE A 282 -3.61 -30.53 1.43
C ILE A 282 -4.80 -31.17 0.69
N ILE A 283 -5.73 -30.35 0.24
CA ILE A 283 -6.95 -30.82 -0.40
C ILE A 283 -6.64 -31.48 -1.75
N LEU A 284 -5.74 -30.89 -2.53
CA LEU A 284 -5.32 -31.45 -3.82
C LEU A 284 -4.49 -32.72 -3.66
N LEU A 285 -3.66 -32.82 -2.62
CA LEU A 285 -2.93 -34.04 -2.24
C LEU A 285 -3.89 -35.16 -1.85
N TYR A 286 -4.91 -34.86 -1.05
CA TYR A 286 -5.93 -35.82 -0.65
C TYR A 286 -6.70 -36.39 -1.86
N GLN A 287 -6.95 -35.57 -2.88
CA GLN A 287 -7.66 -35.96 -4.10
C GLN A 287 -6.85 -36.82 -5.06
N ASN A 288 -5.64 -36.39 -5.39
CA ASN A 288 -4.88 -36.90 -6.53
C ASN A 288 -3.67 -37.75 -6.11
N LYS A 289 -3.49 -38.00 -4.80
CA LYS A 289 -2.35 -38.74 -4.23
C LYS A 289 -1.01 -38.22 -4.80
N ILE A 290 -0.05 -39.13 -5.04
CA ILE A 290 1.32 -38.84 -5.50
C ILE A 290 1.37 -38.09 -6.85
N GLU A 291 0.35 -38.19 -7.71
CA GLU A 291 0.34 -37.52 -9.02
C GLU A 291 0.31 -35.99 -8.92
N PHE A 292 -0.31 -35.44 -7.86
CA PHE A 292 -0.28 -34.01 -7.61
C PHE A 292 1.16 -33.51 -7.37
N LEU A 293 1.91 -34.18 -6.50
CA LEU A 293 3.31 -33.83 -6.22
C LEU A 293 4.19 -33.94 -7.47
N LYS A 294 3.95 -34.94 -8.32
CA LYS A 294 4.67 -35.06 -9.60
C LYS A 294 4.35 -33.90 -10.54
N LYS A 295 3.08 -33.50 -10.65
CA LYS A 295 2.62 -32.45 -11.55
C LYS A 295 3.01 -31.03 -11.09
N TYR A 296 3.04 -30.79 -9.78
CA TYR A 296 3.30 -29.49 -9.16
C TYR A 296 4.63 -29.46 -8.40
N LYS A 297 5.59 -30.33 -8.76
CA LYS A 297 6.88 -30.49 -8.06
C LYS A 297 7.61 -29.15 -7.86
N VAL A 298 7.63 -28.31 -8.89
CA VAL A 298 8.28 -26.99 -8.86
C VAL A 298 7.56 -26.09 -7.86
N GLU A 299 6.24 -25.98 -7.96
CA GLU A 299 5.43 -25.16 -7.07
C GLU A 299 5.51 -25.63 -5.61
N SER A 300 5.52 -26.94 -5.36
CA SER A 300 5.72 -27.50 -4.02
C SER A 300 7.10 -27.16 -3.47
N THR A 301 8.14 -27.18 -4.31
CA THR A 301 9.49 -26.77 -3.89
C THR A 301 9.53 -25.28 -3.56
N LEU A 302 8.95 -24.43 -4.42
CA LEU A 302 8.87 -22.98 -4.21
C LEU A 302 8.08 -22.61 -2.94
N PHE A 303 7.00 -23.33 -2.62
CA PHE A 303 6.20 -23.09 -1.42
C PHE A 303 7.05 -23.13 -0.13
N PHE A 304 8.00 -24.06 -0.05
CA PHE A 304 8.94 -24.16 1.09
C PHE A 304 10.17 -23.26 0.92
N LEU A 305 10.67 -23.08 -0.30
CA LEU A 305 11.90 -22.34 -0.57
C LEU A 305 11.73 -20.82 -0.40
N LEU A 306 10.64 -20.24 -0.88
CA LEU A 306 10.46 -18.78 -0.85
C LEU A 306 10.45 -18.18 0.56
N PRO A 307 9.79 -18.79 1.57
CA PRO A 307 9.96 -18.44 2.98
C PRO A 307 11.42 -18.39 3.43
N LEU A 308 12.19 -19.42 3.08
CA LEU A 308 13.58 -19.54 3.49
C LEU A 308 14.46 -18.51 2.78
N CYS A 309 14.20 -18.23 1.50
CA CYS A 309 14.86 -17.16 0.76
C CYS A 309 14.60 -15.80 1.40
N TYR A 310 13.35 -15.53 1.77
CA TYR A 310 12.97 -14.28 2.39
C TYR A 310 13.62 -14.10 3.78
N LEU A 311 13.50 -15.11 4.65
CA LEU A 311 14.13 -15.08 5.97
C LEU A 311 15.65 -15.04 5.87
N GLY A 312 16.23 -15.80 4.94
CA GLY A 312 17.65 -15.83 4.67
C GLY A 312 18.18 -14.48 4.20
N PHE A 313 17.49 -13.81 3.27
CA PHE A 313 17.87 -12.47 2.80
C PHE A 313 18.00 -11.50 3.96
N TYR A 314 16.97 -11.41 4.80
CA TYR A 314 16.96 -10.49 5.94
C TYR A 314 17.91 -10.89 7.08
N HIS A 315 18.22 -12.18 7.23
CA HIS A 315 19.26 -12.64 8.15
C HIS A 315 20.67 -12.26 7.67
N PHE A 316 20.96 -12.41 6.37
CA PHE A 316 22.29 -12.14 5.82
C PHE A 316 22.56 -10.66 5.55
N THR A 317 21.53 -9.82 5.42
CA THR A 317 21.68 -8.36 5.25
C THR A 317 21.95 -7.60 6.56
N LYS A 318 22.32 -8.31 7.65
CA LYS A 318 22.80 -7.76 8.94
C LYS A 318 21.84 -6.74 9.57
N SER A 319 20.59 -7.11 9.79
CA SER A 319 19.72 -6.35 10.69
C SER A 319 20.13 -6.55 12.14
N GLU A 320 20.39 -5.44 12.83
CA GLU A 320 20.71 -5.43 14.25
C GLU A 320 19.44 -5.36 15.12
N GLN A 321 18.29 -4.96 14.57
CA GLN A 321 17.03 -5.07 15.30
C GLN A 321 16.42 -6.46 15.19
N ASN A 322 15.98 -6.98 16.35
CA ASN A 322 15.14 -8.17 16.43
C ASN A 322 13.83 -7.93 15.67
N VAL A 323 13.54 -8.78 14.68
CA VAL A 323 12.31 -8.76 13.86
C VAL A 323 11.03 -8.92 14.71
N ALA A 324 11.18 -9.39 15.94
CA ALA A 324 10.15 -9.39 16.96
C ALA A 324 10.84 -9.22 18.32
N ASP A 325 10.40 -8.26 19.11
CA ASP A 325 10.73 -8.20 20.54
C ASP A 325 10.29 -9.53 21.21
N GLU A 326 11.13 -10.10 22.09
CA GLU A 326 10.82 -11.33 22.84
C GLU A 326 9.52 -11.17 23.65
N SER A 327 9.16 -9.93 23.99
CA SER A 327 7.89 -9.52 24.60
C SER A 327 6.67 -9.65 23.66
N ILE A 328 6.82 -10.06 22.40
CA ILE A 328 5.71 -10.24 21.44
C ILE A 328 5.28 -11.72 21.35
N SER A 329 5.99 -12.61 22.03
CA SER A 329 5.79 -14.06 21.94
C SER A 329 4.41 -14.53 22.43
N VAL A 330 3.94 -15.64 21.83
CA VAL A 330 2.73 -16.40 22.20
C VAL A 330 2.66 -16.72 23.70
N LEU A 331 3.81 -16.70 24.40
CA LEU A 331 3.92 -16.84 25.85
C LEU A 331 3.08 -15.80 26.60
N LEU A 332 2.98 -14.55 26.12
CA LEU A 332 2.17 -13.50 26.76
C LEU A 332 0.65 -13.69 26.57
N LEU A 333 0.23 -14.27 25.44
CA LEU A 333 -1.17 -14.68 25.25
C LEU A 333 -1.55 -15.85 26.17
N SER A 334 -0.60 -16.74 26.47
CA SER A 334 -0.83 -17.86 27.39
C SER A 334 -1.00 -17.43 28.85
N GLN A 335 -0.48 -16.26 29.23
CA GLN A 335 -0.49 -15.76 30.60
C GLN A 335 -1.78 -15.00 30.96
N SER A 336 -2.71 -14.78 30.02
CA SER A 336 -3.88 -13.93 30.24
C SER A 336 -5.17 -14.54 29.69
N SER A 337 -5.93 -15.28 30.52
CA SER A 337 -7.22 -15.86 30.13
C SER A 337 -8.26 -14.82 29.65
N SER A 338 -8.12 -13.56 30.07
CA SER A 338 -8.98 -12.45 29.63
C SER A 338 -8.69 -11.95 28.20
N THR A 339 -7.54 -12.32 27.62
CA THR A 339 -7.17 -11.92 26.24
C THR A 339 -7.92 -12.71 25.17
N PHE A 340 -8.24 -13.99 25.40
CA PHE A 340 -8.87 -14.84 24.36
C PHE A 340 -10.32 -14.44 24.05
N PHE A 341 -11.11 -14.06 25.05
CA PHE A 341 -12.46 -13.54 24.82
C PHE A 341 -12.45 -12.16 24.15
N ARG A 342 -11.56 -11.26 24.61
CA ARG A 342 -11.35 -9.95 23.96
C ARG A 342 -10.90 -10.12 22.51
N PHE A 343 -10.07 -11.13 22.24
CA PHE A 343 -9.64 -11.52 20.90
C PHE A 343 -10.84 -11.91 20.01
N PHE A 344 -11.64 -12.89 20.44
CA PHE A 344 -12.77 -13.36 19.64
C PHE A 344 -13.76 -12.23 19.38
N LYS A 345 -13.96 -11.36 20.38
CA LYS A 345 -14.71 -10.13 20.21
C LYS A 345 -14.11 -9.28 19.09
N GLN A 346 -12.82 -8.93 19.12
CA GLN A 346 -12.19 -8.11 18.08
C GLN A 346 -12.28 -8.69 16.66
N VAL A 347 -12.01 -9.99 16.48
CA VAL A 347 -12.13 -10.61 15.15
C VAL A 347 -13.58 -10.64 14.68
N THR A 348 -14.51 -10.98 15.57
CA THR A 348 -15.94 -10.96 15.24
C THR A 348 -16.39 -9.55 14.87
N LEU A 349 -15.95 -8.53 15.62
CA LEU A 349 -16.21 -7.12 15.32
C LEU A 349 -15.69 -6.75 13.92
N TYR A 350 -14.44 -7.08 13.61
CA TYR A 350 -13.87 -6.81 12.29
C TYR A 350 -14.63 -7.53 11.18
N ALA A 351 -14.93 -8.83 11.35
CA ALA A 351 -15.65 -9.62 10.35
C ALA A 351 -17.07 -9.09 10.13
N VAL A 352 -17.78 -8.72 11.20
CA VAL A 352 -19.12 -8.11 11.13
C VAL A 352 -19.05 -6.76 10.41
N ASN A 353 -18.09 -5.90 10.78
CA ASN A 353 -17.88 -4.61 10.15
C ASN A 353 -17.57 -4.74 8.65
N PHE A 354 -16.74 -5.71 8.29
CA PHE A 354 -16.43 -6.01 6.89
C PHE A 354 -17.66 -6.52 6.15
N ILE A 355 -18.42 -7.47 6.71
CA ILE A 355 -19.63 -7.98 6.07
C ILE A 355 -20.66 -6.85 5.88
N LEU A 356 -20.84 -6.00 6.89
CA LEU A 356 -21.81 -4.90 6.91
C LEU A 356 -21.67 -4.00 5.68
N ILE A 357 -20.45 -3.55 5.38
CA ILE A 357 -20.19 -2.64 4.27
C ILE A 357 -20.37 -3.31 2.88
N PHE A 358 -20.42 -4.64 2.82
CA PHE A 358 -20.67 -5.39 1.56
C PHE A 358 -22.08 -5.97 1.43
N ILE A 359 -22.97 -5.78 2.42
CA ILE A 359 -24.36 -6.28 2.38
C ILE A 359 -25.10 -5.92 1.07
N PRO A 360 -25.03 -4.69 0.54
CA PRO A 360 -25.72 -4.34 -0.70
C PRO A 360 -25.30 -5.22 -1.88
N PHE A 361 -24.03 -5.62 -1.95
CA PHE A 361 -23.53 -6.52 -3.00
C PHE A 361 -24.02 -7.96 -2.78
N VAL A 362 -24.13 -8.41 -1.53
CA VAL A 362 -24.73 -9.73 -1.23
C VAL A 362 -26.16 -9.81 -1.77
N PHE A 363 -26.95 -8.74 -1.63
CA PHE A 363 -28.31 -8.68 -2.20
C PHE A 363 -28.30 -8.63 -3.73
N ILE A 364 -27.46 -7.78 -4.34
CA ILE A 364 -27.38 -7.64 -5.80
C ILE A 364 -27.00 -8.96 -6.48
N PHE A 365 -26.03 -9.68 -5.91
CA PHE A 365 -25.52 -10.95 -6.43
C PHE A 365 -26.11 -12.16 -5.70
N TYR A 366 -27.26 -12.03 -5.03
CA TYR A 366 -27.82 -13.07 -4.17
C TYR A 366 -27.99 -14.40 -4.91
N ASN A 367 -28.49 -14.38 -6.14
CA ASN A 367 -28.69 -15.57 -6.94
C ASN A 367 -27.36 -16.23 -7.31
N GLU A 368 -26.36 -15.45 -7.70
CA GLU A 368 -25.01 -15.90 -7.99
C GLU A 368 -24.34 -16.50 -6.74
N PHE A 369 -24.48 -15.85 -5.58
CA PHE A 369 -24.00 -16.34 -4.30
C PHE A 369 -24.71 -17.63 -3.88
N LEU A 370 -26.02 -17.72 -4.01
CA LEU A 370 -26.77 -18.96 -3.76
C LEU A 370 -26.31 -20.10 -4.67
N GLN A 371 -26.13 -19.83 -5.96
CA GLN A 371 -25.63 -20.84 -6.90
C GLN A 371 -24.20 -21.27 -6.56
N LEU A 372 -23.36 -20.33 -6.14
CA LEU A 372 -22.01 -20.59 -5.66
C LEU A 372 -22.03 -21.48 -4.41
N ILE A 373 -22.81 -21.11 -3.41
CA ILE A 373 -22.99 -21.88 -2.16
C ILE A 373 -23.51 -23.29 -2.47
N LYS A 374 -24.53 -23.42 -3.33
CA LYS A 374 -25.03 -24.74 -3.76
C LYS A 374 -23.95 -25.59 -4.42
N LYS A 375 -23.10 -24.99 -5.28
CA LYS A 375 -21.96 -25.68 -5.91
C LYS A 375 -20.88 -26.07 -4.90
N ILE A 376 -20.69 -25.28 -3.85
CA ILE A 376 -19.75 -25.57 -2.76
C ILE A 376 -20.26 -26.71 -1.88
N ILE A 377 -21.52 -26.66 -1.45
CA ILE A 377 -22.11 -27.62 -0.51
C ILE A 377 -22.42 -28.97 -1.17
N LYS A 378 -22.88 -28.99 -2.43
CA LYS A 378 -23.37 -30.21 -3.08
C LYS A 378 -22.35 -31.38 -3.04
N PRO A 379 -21.07 -31.20 -3.40
CA PRO A 379 -20.08 -32.29 -3.33
C PRO A 379 -19.76 -32.75 -1.91
N ILE A 380 -19.81 -31.85 -0.92
CA ILE A 380 -19.63 -32.17 0.50
C ILE A 380 -20.77 -33.10 0.96
N LYS A 381 -22.02 -32.75 0.59
CA LYS A 381 -23.20 -33.57 0.88
C LYS A 381 -23.16 -34.91 0.15
N ASP A 382 -22.74 -34.91 -1.11
CA ASP A 382 -22.65 -36.10 -1.96
C ASP A 382 -21.43 -36.99 -1.59
N LYS A 383 -20.63 -36.61 -0.58
CA LYS A 383 -19.34 -37.25 -0.20
C LYS A 383 -18.41 -37.47 -1.40
N LYS A 384 -18.52 -36.62 -2.43
CA LYS A 384 -17.68 -36.68 -3.62
C LYS A 384 -16.38 -35.96 -3.34
N ILE A 385 -15.27 -36.69 -3.50
CA ILE A 385 -13.94 -36.21 -3.17
C ILE A 385 -13.41 -35.21 -4.21
N THR A 386 -14.00 -35.11 -5.40
CA THR A 386 -13.54 -34.21 -6.47
C THR A 386 -14.12 -32.79 -6.33
N PHE A 387 -13.25 -31.81 -6.13
CA PHE A 387 -13.56 -30.39 -6.02
C PHE A 387 -13.46 -29.72 -7.39
N GLN A 388 -14.48 -28.92 -7.71
CA GLN A 388 -14.48 -28.03 -8.87
C GLN A 388 -13.58 -26.82 -8.60
N PRO A 389 -13.07 -26.14 -9.65
CA PRO A 389 -12.18 -24.99 -9.48
C PRO A 389 -12.71 -23.88 -8.59
N ILE A 390 -14.03 -23.64 -8.63
CA ILE A 390 -14.66 -22.63 -7.79
C ILE A 390 -14.59 -22.97 -6.30
N GLN A 391 -14.62 -24.27 -5.97
CA GLN A 391 -14.48 -24.75 -4.59
C GLN A 391 -13.03 -24.63 -4.13
N ILE A 392 -12.07 -24.91 -5.02
CA ILE A 392 -10.64 -24.72 -4.74
C ILE A 392 -10.35 -23.24 -4.42
N VAL A 393 -10.90 -22.31 -5.20
CA VAL A 393 -10.77 -20.87 -4.93
C VAL A 393 -11.43 -20.48 -3.61
N PHE A 394 -12.61 -21.01 -3.30
CA PHE A 394 -13.27 -20.77 -2.02
C PHE A 394 -12.44 -21.29 -0.83
N LEU A 395 -11.89 -22.49 -0.95
CA LEU A 395 -11.03 -23.09 0.07
C LEU A 395 -9.72 -22.31 0.26
N PHE A 396 -9.13 -21.83 -0.84
CA PHE A 396 -8.00 -20.90 -0.79
C PHE A 396 -8.38 -19.62 -0.01
N PHE A 397 -9.52 -19.01 -0.30
CA PHE A 397 -9.99 -17.81 0.40
C PHE A 397 -10.22 -18.05 1.90
N VAL A 398 -10.85 -19.17 2.25
CA VAL A 398 -11.06 -19.57 3.65
C VAL A 398 -9.72 -19.79 4.36
N GLY A 399 -8.82 -20.58 3.76
CA GLY A 399 -7.49 -20.83 4.32
C GLY A 399 -6.68 -19.55 4.49
N ALA A 400 -6.74 -18.65 3.52
CA ALA A 400 -6.05 -17.37 3.58
C ALA A 400 -6.62 -16.44 4.63
N THR A 401 -7.95 -16.39 4.77
CA THR A 401 -8.60 -15.61 5.84
C THR A 401 -8.23 -16.16 7.22
N LEU A 402 -8.21 -17.48 7.38
CA LEU A 402 -7.79 -18.11 8.64
C LEU A 402 -6.31 -17.84 8.94
N GLY A 403 -5.44 -17.86 7.92
CA GLY A 403 -4.03 -17.47 8.07
C GLY A 403 -3.85 -16.01 8.48
N ALA A 404 -4.60 -15.10 7.86
CA ALA A 404 -4.62 -13.68 8.21
C ALA A 404 -5.03 -13.49 9.68
N ILE A 405 -6.12 -14.14 10.10
CA ILE A 405 -6.61 -14.11 11.49
C ILE A 405 -5.57 -14.70 12.43
N PHE A 406 -4.92 -15.80 12.05
CA PHE A 406 -3.88 -16.45 12.84
C PHE A 406 -2.64 -15.57 13.03
N PHE A 407 -2.20 -14.82 12.01
CA PHE A 407 -1.07 -13.89 12.17
C PHE A 407 -1.46 -12.59 12.88
N TYR A 408 -2.67 -12.09 12.63
CA TYR A 408 -3.27 -11.01 13.43
C TYR A 408 -3.28 -11.37 14.94
N LEU A 409 -3.48 -12.67 15.23
CA LEU A 409 -3.44 -13.26 16.56
C LEU A 409 -2.04 -13.39 17.14
N LEU A 410 -1.12 -13.98 16.37
CA LEU A 410 0.24 -14.28 16.83
C LEU A 410 1.07 -13.01 17.09
N LEU A 411 0.72 -11.90 16.44
CA LEU A 411 1.45 -10.65 16.52
C LEU A 411 0.55 -9.53 17.07
N PRO A 412 0.01 -9.66 18.31
CA PRO A 412 -0.99 -8.73 18.84
C PRO A 412 -0.42 -7.33 19.08
N PHE A 413 0.91 -7.21 19.20
CA PHE A 413 1.62 -5.96 19.41
C PHE A 413 2.18 -5.35 18.13
N HIS A 414 2.06 -6.03 16.97
CA HIS A 414 2.46 -5.45 15.70
C HIS A 414 1.48 -4.34 15.31
N ILE A 415 1.96 -3.10 15.20
CA ILE A 415 1.09 -1.93 15.00
C ILE A 415 0.26 -2.06 13.71
N GLU A 416 0.84 -2.63 12.66
CA GLU A 416 0.15 -2.83 11.37
C GLU A 416 -0.61 -4.15 11.23
N LYS A 417 -0.90 -4.89 12.32
CA LYS A 417 -1.53 -6.22 12.22
C LYS A 417 -2.85 -6.25 11.45
N PHE A 418 -3.59 -5.13 11.40
CA PHE A 418 -4.82 -5.03 10.60
C PHE A 418 -4.57 -5.23 9.10
N GLN A 419 -3.36 -4.94 8.62
CA GLN A 419 -2.97 -5.08 7.22
C GLN A 419 -2.93 -6.54 6.76
N PHE A 420 -2.60 -7.50 7.64
CA PHE A 420 -2.67 -8.94 7.32
C PHE A 420 -4.04 -9.35 6.79
N LEU A 421 -5.09 -8.72 7.33
CA LEU A 421 -6.47 -8.99 7.01
C LEU A 421 -6.97 -8.08 5.88
N ARG A 422 -6.75 -6.76 5.99
CA ARG A 422 -7.18 -5.76 5.01
C ARG A 422 -6.58 -6.01 3.63
N ASN A 423 -5.25 -6.15 3.54
CA ASN A 423 -4.54 -6.18 2.27
C ASN A 423 -4.85 -7.45 1.45
N PHE A 424 -5.29 -8.53 2.11
CA PHE A 424 -5.76 -9.74 1.43
C PHE A 424 -7.27 -9.70 1.12
N ILE A 425 -8.11 -9.55 2.15
CA ILE A 425 -9.56 -9.75 2.00
C ILE A 425 -10.16 -8.69 1.08
N LEU A 426 -9.77 -7.43 1.25
CA LEU A 426 -10.39 -6.32 0.52
C LEU A 426 -10.14 -6.43 -1.00
N PRO A 427 -8.89 -6.59 -1.49
CA PRO A 427 -8.66 -6.81 -2.92
C PRO A 427 -9.31 -8.07 -3.45
N PHE A 428 -9.27 -9.18 -2.70
CA PHE A 428 -9.88 -10.44 -3.13
C PHE A 428 -11.40 -10.32 -3.32
N VAL A 429 -12.10 -9.68 -2.39
CA VAL A 429 -13.55 -9.49 -2.43
C VAL A 429 -13.93 -8.56 -3.59
N HIS A 430 -13.24 -7.44 -3.77
CA HIS A 430 -13.49 -6.52 -4.89
C HIS A 430 -13.30 -7.21 -6.24
N ILE A 431 -12.19 -7.91 -6.43
CA ILE A 431 -11.89 -8.62 -7.69
C ILE A 431 -12.92 -9.74 -7.94
N SER A 432 -13.39 -10.41 -6.88
CA SER A 432 -14.48 -11.39 -6.97
C SER A 432 -15.81 -10.76 -7.40
N LEU A 433 -16.19 -9.62 -6.81
CA LEU A 433 -17.40 -8.87 -7.18
C LEU A 433 -17.32 -8.35 -8.61
N ILE A 434 -16.16 -7.85 -9.04
CA ILE A 434 -15.89 -7.43 -10.43
C ILE A 434 -16.08 -8.60 -11.40
N TYR A 435 -15.54 -9.77 -11.06
CA TYR A 435 -15.73 -10.97 -11.85
C TYR A 435 -17.22 -11.36 -11.97
N LEU A 436 -17.94 -11.37 -10.84
CA LEU A 436 -19.38 -11.67 -10.82
C LEU A 436 -20.17 -10.68 -11.67
N PHE A 437 -19.87 -9.39 -11.56
CA PHE A 437 -20.50 -8.35 -12.36
C PHE A 437 -20.24 -8.55 -13.86
N ILE A 438 -18.98 -8.65 -14.29
CA ILE A 438 -18.65 -8.76 -15.72
C ILE A 438 -19.29 -10.01 -16.34
N LYS A 439 -19.27 -11.13 -15.61
CA LYS A 439 -19.88 -12.39 -16.04
C LYS A 439 -21.42 -12.34 -16.05
N GLY A 440 -22.02 -11.72 -15.04
CA GLY A 440 -23.47 -11.71 -14.78
C GLY A 440 -24.24 -10.56 -15.45
N LYS A 441 -23.59 -9.48 -15.88
CA LYS A 441 -24.22 -8.23 -16.35
C LYS A 441 -25.33 -8.37 -17.39
N ARG A 442 -25.26 -9.39 -18.27
CA ARG A 442 -26.31 -9.60 -19.29
C ARG A 442 -27.60 -10.14 -18.67
N ASN A 443 -27.50 -10.89 -17.58
CA ASN A 443 -28.63 -11.48 -16.86
C ASN A 443 -29.27 -10.50 -15.88
N PHE A 444 -28.59 -9.41 -15.54
CA PHE A 444 -29.17 -8.37 -14.70
C PHE A 444 -30.28 -7.62 -15.43
N ASN A 445 -31.45 -7.58 -14.78
CA ASN A 445 -32.53 -6.69 -15.19
C ASN A 445 -32.09 -5.22 -15.07
N SER A 446 -32.87 -4.32 -15.67
CA SER A 446 -32.58 -2.88 -15.66
C SER A 446 -32.48 -2.32 -14.23
N LYS A 447 -33.35 -2.75 -13.32
CA LYS A 447 -33.36 -2.30 -11.92
C LYS A 447 -32.03 -2.59 -11.20
N VAL A 448 -31.52 -3.82 -11.32
CA VAL A 448 -30.23 -4.22 -10.72
C VAL A 448 -29.08 -3.41 -11.31
N LYS A 449 -29.08 -3.18 -12.63
CA LYS A 449 -28.06 -2.34 -13.28
C LYS A 449 -28.10 -0.90 -12.74
N ILE A 450 -29.30 -0.33 -12.59
CA ILE A 450 -29.48 1.03 -12.04
C ILE A 450 -28.97 1.11 -10.61
N ILE A 451 -29.36 0.17 -9.74
CA ILE A 451 -28.89 0.11 -8.35
C ILE A 451 -27.35 0.01 -8.31
N PHE A 452 -26.77 -0.88 -9.12
CA PHE A 452 -25.32 -1.04 -9.17
C PHE A 452 -24.62 0.23 -9.70
N THR A 453 -25.18 0.91 -10.70
CA THR A 453 -24.67 2.22 -11.14
C THR A 453 -24.70 3.23 -10.00
N PHE A 454 -25.79 3.32 -9.23
CA PHE A 454 -25.88 4.21 -8.08
C PHE A 454 -24.84 3.87 -7.02
N LEU A 455 -24.56 2.59 -6.76
CA LEU A 455 -23.49 2.20 -5.84
C LEU A 455 -22.11 2.62 -6.35
N LEU A 456 -21.81 2.48 -7.65
CA LEU A 456 -20.56 2.96 -8.22
C LEU A 456 -20.43 4.48 -8.15
N LEU A 457 -21.51 5.22 -8.44
CA LEU A 457 -21.53 6.69 -8.33
C LEU A 457 -21.37 7.14 -6.88
N TYR A 458 -22.01 6.45 -5.94
CA TYR A 458 -21.85 6.69 -4.51
C TYR A 458 -20.38 6.49 -4.10
N GLN A 459 -19.74 5.42 -4.55
CA GLN A 459 -18.34 5.16 -4.23
C GLN A 459 -17.36 6.10 -4.93
N PHE A 460 -17.70 6.55 -6.13
CA PHE A 460 -16.97 7.64 -6.79
C PHE A 460 -17.04 8.92 -5.94
N GLY A 461 -18.24 9.29 -5.48
CA GLY A 461 -18.42 10.41 -4.55
C GLY A 461 -17.68 10.23 -3.23
N PHE A 462 -17.67 9.01 -2.68
CA PHE A 462 -16.91 8.66 -1.48
C PHE A 462 -15.39 8.81 -1.70
N THR A 463 -14.88 8.39 -2.85
CA THR A 463 -13.47 8.56 -3.24
C THR A 463 -13.10 10.03 -3.33
N LEU A 464 -13.95 10.87 -3.95
CA LEU A 464 -13.73 12.32 -3.99
C LEU A 464 -13.78 12.96 -2.60
N HIS A 465 -14.72 12.52 -1.75
CA HIS A 465 -14.80 12.98 -0.37
C HIS A 465 -13.57 12.57 0.45
N TRP A 466 -13.06 11.35 0.25
CA TRP A 466 -11.82 10.88 0.86
C TRP A 466 -10.65 11.79 0.49
N PHE A 467 -10.44 12.04 -0.80
CA PHE A 467 -9.41 12.95 -1.28
C PHE A 467 -9.57 14.37 -0.73
N TRP A 468 -10.80 14.88 -0.67
CA TRP A 468 -11.07 16.19 -0.08
C TRP A 468 -10.74 16.22 1.41
N ARG A 469 -11.13 15.19 2.18
CA ARG A 469 -10.88 15.11 3.62
C ARG A 469 -9.38 15.03 3.92
N GLU A 470 -8.65 14.18 3.21
CA GLU A 470 -7.21 14.05 3.37
C GLU A 470 -6.51 15.36 3.04
N THR A 471 -6.81 15.99 1.90
CA THR A 471 -6.03 17.16 1.43
C THR A 471 -6.46 18.50 2.00
N TYR A 472 -7.75 18.71 2.30
CA TYR A 472 -8.25 20.01 2.77
C TYR A 472 -7.98 20.23 4.25
N LEU A 473 -8.10 19.18 5.08
CA LEU A 473 -7.84 19.29 6.51
C LEU A 473 -6.35 19.55 6.83
N GLN A 474 -5.45 19.21 5.90
CA GLN A 474 -4.00 19.41 6.04
C GLN A 474 -3.51 20.79 5.57
N GLN A 475 -4.39 21.63 5.02
CA GLN A 475 -4.05 22.99 4.57
C GLN A 475 -4.04 23.99 5.72
N GLU A 476 -3.12 23.79 6.67
CA GLU A 476 -2.98 24.65 7.85
C GLU A 476 -2.12 25.89 7.59
N HIS A 477 -1.38 25.93 6.48
CA HIS A 477 -0.44 27.00 6.16
C HIS A 477 -0.96 28.01 5.12
N SER A 478 -0.54 29.26 5.23
CA SER A 478 -0.88 30.29 4.24
C SER A 478 -0.13 30.09 2.91
N GLN A 479 -0.76 30.47 1.80
CA GLN A 479 -0.14 30.40 0.47
C GLN A 479 1.09 31.32 0.34
N GLU A 480 1.15 32.43 1.09
CA GLU A 480 2.31 33.32 1.15
C GLU A 480 3.53 32.57 1.70
N TYR A 481 3.37 31.89 2.84
CA TYR A 481 4.40 31.05 3.45
C TYR A 481 4.86 29.93 2.52
N LEU A 482 3.92 29.20 1.92
CA LEU A 482 4.23 28.09 1.01
C LEU A 482 4.95 28.55 -0.27
N ASN A 483 4.59 29.71 -0.83
CA ASN A 483 5.30 30.29 -1.97
C ASN A 483 6.75 30.64 -1.62
N GLU A 484 6.98 31.25 -0.45
CA GLU A 484 8.32 31.59 0.03
C GLU A 484 9.21 30.37 0.28
N ILE A 485 8.65 29.29 0.84
CA ILE A 485 9.34 27.99 0.93
C ILE A 485 9.55 27.39 -0.46
N GLY A 486 8.57 27.53 -1.36
CA GLY A 486 8.63 27.13 -2.76
C GLY A 486 9.87 27.67 -3.49
N LYS A 487 10.32 28.88 -3.15
CA LYS A 487 11.54 29.51 -3.70
C LYS A 487 12.84 28.90 -3.18
N GLN A 488 12.83 28.29 -2.00
CA GLN A 488 14.04 27.74 -1.39
C GLN A 488 14.57 26.52 -2.16
N LYS A 489 15.87 26.49 -2.42
CA LYS A 489 16.55 25.42 -3.17
C LYS A 489 17.68 24.84 -2.34
N ASN A 490 18.12 23.62 -2.70
CA ASN A 490 19.27 22.93 -2.10
C ASN A 490 19.13 22.61 -0.60
N LEU A 491 17.90 22.42 -0.12
CA LEU A 491 17.64 21.91 1.23
C LEU A 491 17.94 20.41 1.25
N LYS A 492 18.91 19.96 2.06
CA LYS A 492 19.26 18.54 2.18
C LYS A 492 18.96 18.00 3.56
N ILE A 493 19.34 18.71 4.61
CA ILE A 493 19.22 18.22 5.99
C ILE A 493 18.57 19.32 6.82
N GLY A 494 17.54 18.98 7.59
CA GLY A 494 16.91 19.92 8.49
C GLY A 494 16.42 19.29 9.78
N ALA A 495 15.79 20.11 10.61
CA ALA A 495 15.19 19.67 11.86
C ALA A 495 13.88 20.39 12.13
N VAL A 496 13.07 19.77 13.00
CA VAL A 496 11.84 20.34 13.54
C VAL A 496 12.01 20.51 15.04
N TRP A 497 11.56 21.67 15.54
CA TRP A 497 11.58 22.02 16.96
C TRP A 497 10.22 22.63 17.33
N TYR A 498 9.47 21.93 18.18
CA TYR A 498 8.14 22.31 18.65
C TYR A 498 8.08 22.32 20.19
N GLU A 499 7.08 22.95 20.79
CA GLU A 499 6.85 22.84 22.23
C GLU A 499 6.10 21.55 22.59
N LYS A 500 6.18 21.11 23.85
CA LYS A 500 5.51 19.88 24.33
C LYS A 500 3.99 19.94 24.11
N GLU A 501 3.40 21.12 24.27
CA GLU A 501 1.97 21.38 24.10
C GLU A 501 1.51 21.19 22.65
N ASP A 502 2.38 21.48 21.67
CA ASP A 502 2.09 21.26 20.24
C ASP A 502 1.93 19.77 19.93
N TYR A 503 2.70 18.91 20.60
CA TYR A 503 2.55 17.45 20.51
C TYR A 503 1.25 16.95 21.18
N ALA A 504 0.88 17.53 22.32
CA ALA A 504 -0.32 17.13 23.06
C ALA A 504 -1.64 17.55 22.38
N ALA A 505 -1.65 18.71 21.71
CA ALA A 505 -2.82 19.23 20.98
C ALA A 505 -3.08 18.47 19.67
N ARG A 506 -2.02 17.91 19.07
CA ARG A 506 -2.11 17.07 17.87
C ARG A 506 -2.51 15.65 18.30
N LEU A 507 -3.82 15.40 18.34
CA LEU A 507 -4.52 14.12 18.66
C LEU A 507 -4.02 12.85 17.91
N VAL A 508 -2.98 12.94 17.08
CA VAL A 508 -2.55 11.94 16.10
C VAL A 508 -1.15 11.37 16.39
N PHE A 509 -0.45 11.80 17.44
CA PHE A 509 0.81 11.14 17.87
C PHE A 509 0.54 9.74 18.44
N ASN A 510 0.29 8.78 17.55
CA ASN A 510 0.34 7.36 17.85
C ASN A 510 1.81 6.96 17.72
N ARG A 511 2.40 6.54 18.83
CA ARG A 511 3.85 6.43 19.06
C ARG A 511 4.58 5.37 18.21
N ILE A 512 4.54 5.46 16.88
CA ILE A 512 5.67 5.01 16.05
C ILE A 512 6.36 6.29 15.59
N GLU A 513 7.19 6.80 16.48
CA GLU A 513 7.60 8.21 16.56
C GLU A 513 8.71 8.61 15.56
N SER A 514 9.12 7.70 14.68
CA SER A 514 10.12 7.96 13.63
C SER A 514 9.53 8.50 12.32
N PHE A 515 8.21 8.74 12.22
CA PHE A 515 7.53 8.91 10.92
C PHE A 515 6.56 10.08 10.77
N GLU A 516 6.33 10.91 11.79
CA GLU A 516 5.55 12.13 11.60
C GLU A 516 6.48 13.29 11.25
N ILE A 517 6.62 13.52 9.95
CA ILE A 517 7.40 14.63 9.42
C ILE A 517 6.52 15.86 9.41
N GLU A 518 6.70 16.70 10.43
CA GLU A 518 6.36 18.11 10.32
C GLU A 518 7.11 18.73 9.12
N GLY A 519 6.45 19.64 8.42
CA GLY A 519 6.93 20.13 7.12
C GLY A 519 6.48 19.28 5.93
N GLU A 520 5.24 18.78 5.94
CA GLU A 520 4.63 18.01 4.83
C GLU A 520 4.73 18.72 3.47
N TYR A 521 4.69 20.07 3.46
CA TYR A 521 4.91 20.89 2.27
C TYR A 521 6.30 20.71 1.64
N LEU A 522 7.27 20.13 2.35
CA LEU A 522 8.58 19.79 1.81
C LEU A 522 8.56 18.51 0.95
N ALA A 523 7.45 17.75 0.92
CA ALA A 523 7.29 16.58 0.06
C ALA A 523 7.40 16.89 -1.44
N PHE A 524 7.30 18.18 -1.82
CA PHE A 524 7.47 18.67 -3.19
C PHE A 524 8.92 19.01 -3.54
N LYS A 525 9.83 18.99 -2.57
CA LYS A 525 11.25 19.28 -2.76
C LYS A 525 12.02 18.00 -3.04
N THR A 526 12.97 18.06 -3.96
CA THR A 526 13.90 16.97 -4.26
C THR A 526 15.15 17.07 -3.42
N GLY A 527 15.73 15.91 -3.05
CA GLY A 527 17.06 15.85 -2.45
C GLY A 527 17.13 16.14 -0.94
N ILE A 528 15.98 16.25 -0.27
CA ILE A 528 15.91 16.26 1.19
C ILE A 528 16.29 14.85 1.68
N LYS A 529 17.45 14.75 2.30
CA LYS A 529 17.99 13.51 2.84
C LYS A 529 17.35 13.15 4.17
N GLN A 530 17.25 14.12 5.08
CA GLN A 530 16.85 13.86 6.46
C GLN A 530 16.17 15.07 7.10
N ILE A 531 15.17 14.82 7.95
CA ILE A 531 14.58 15.80 8.85
C ILE A 531 14.58 15.17 10.24
N TYR A 532 15.23 15.82 11.21
CA TYR A 532 15.33 15.33 12.59
C TYR A 532 14.24 15.94 13.47
N ASN A 533 13.66 15.16 14.37
CA ASN A 533 12.79 15.68 15.41
C ASN A 533 13.61 15.96 16.69
N LEU A 534 13.72 17.23 17.09
CA LEU A 534 14.53 17.63 18.24
C LEU A 534 13.78 17.60 19.57
N ASN A 535 12.51 17.21 19.56
CA ASN A 535 11.66 17.24 20.75
C ASN A 535 11.08 15.88 21.12
N MET A 536 11.08 14.90 20.22
CA MET A 536 10.53 13.57 20.48
C MET A 536 11.14 12.93 21.73
N ALA A 537 12.48 12.97 21.82
CA ALA A 537 13.25 12.47 22.96
C ALA A 537 12.96 13.19 24.29
N CYS A 538 12.30 14.35 24.23
CA CYS A 538 12.09 15.26 25.37
C CYS A 538 10.68 15.15 25.96
N LEU A 539 9.80 14.33 25.35
CA LEU A 539 8.42 14.17 25.81
C LEU A 539 8.37 13.21 27.00
N GLU A 540 8.04 13.73 28.19
CA GLU A 540 7.71 12.90 29.35
C GLU A 540 6.35 12.21 29.12
N THR A 541 6.34 10.88 29.11
CA THR A 541 5.14 10.10 28.85
C THR A 541 4.59 9.48 30.13
N GLU A 542 3.29 9.66 30.43
CA GLU A 542 2.60 9.02 31.58
C GLU A 542 2.58 7.47 31.52
N LYS A 543 2.85 6.89 30.35
CA LYS A 543 3.05 5.46 30.14
C LYS A 543 4.45 5.30 29.57
N GLU A 544 5.27 4.45 30.18
CA GLU A 544 6.61 4.12 29.68
C GLU A 544 6.56 4.03 28.14
N PRO A 545 7.38 4.82 27.43
CA PRO A 545 7.50 4.69 25.99
C PRO A 545 7.82 3.22 25.71
N SER A 546 7.14 2.61 24.74
CA SER A 546 7.61 1.31 24.25
C SER A 546 9.07 1.48 23.86
N PHE A 547 9.97 0.69 24.45
CA PHE A 547 11.42 0.77 24.30
C PHE A 547 11.88 1.04 22.84
N MET A 548 11.15 0.51 21.85
CA MET A 548 11.36 0.70 20.41
C MET A 548 11.30 2.16 19.89
N THR A 549 10.53 3.08 20.48
CA THR A 549 10.40 4.44 19.89
C THR A 549 11.59 5.35 20.19
N ILE A 550 12.16 5.23 21.39
CA ILE A 550 13.33 6.02 21.79
C ILE A 550 14.59 5.50 21.10
N GLU A 551 14.70 4.19 20.87
CA GLU A 551 15.86 3.61 20.20
C GLU A 551 15.92 3.94 18.71
N ALA A 552 14.80 4.30 18.07
CA ALA A 552 14.76 4.65 16.66
C ALA A 552 14.93 6.14 16.34
N ASP A 553 14.78 7.02 17.33
CA ASP A 553 14.92 8.46 17.14
C ASP A 553 16.41 8.87 17.14
N ILE A 554 16.89 9.44 16.03
CA ILE A 554 18.32 9.78 15.86
C ILE A 554 18.77 10.80 16.89
N PHE A 555 17.90 11.76 17.25
CA PHE A 555 18.24 12.75 18.25
C PHE A 555 18.34 12.11 19.64
N ALA A 556 17.42 11.21 20.00
CA ALA A 556 17.49 10.43 21.23
C ALA A 556 18.76 9.56 21.33
N VAL A 557 19.12 8.88 20.24
CA VAL A 557 20.37 8.09 20.16
C VAL A 557 21.58 8.99 20.34
N TRP A 558 21.63 10.12 19.63
CA TRP A 558 22.71 11.10 19.76
C TRP A 558 22.82 11.65 21.19
N LEU A 559 21.70 11.99 21.84
CA LEU A 559 21.69 12.45 23.23
C LEU A 559 22.27 11.39 24.18
N ARG A 560 21.90 10.12 23.99
CA ARG A 560 22.40 9.00 24.80
C ARG A 560 23.90 8.79 24.63
N GLU A 561 24.41 8.87 23.40
CA GLU A 561 25.83 8.70 23.10
C GLU A 561 26.69 9.86 23.60
N ASN A 562 26.13 11.06 23.65
CA ASN A 562 26.82 12.28 24.12
C ASN A 562 26.65 12.53 25.63
N ASN A 563 25.94 11.66 26.35
CA ASN A 563 25.85 11.71 27.81
C ASN A 563 26.75 10.63 28.46
N PRO A 564 27.70 10.99 29.33
CA PRO A 564 28.55 10.03 30.05
C PRO A 564 27.77 8.96 30.83
N GLN A 565 26.57 9.30 31.31
CA GLN A 565 25.70 8.39 32.08
C GLN A 565 24.77 7.55 31.19
N LYS A 566 24.78 7.77 29.87
CA LYS A 566 23.85 7.16 28.90
C LYS A 566 22.36 7.35 29.22
N GLU A 567 22.04 8.40 29.98
CA GLU A 567 20.67 8.84 30.21
C GLU A 567 20.28 9.91 29.17
N ILE A 568 18.99 9.99 28.83
CA ILE A 568 18.51 11.02 27.90
C ILE A 568 18.24 12.29 28.70
N ILE A 569 19.13 13.27 28.55
CA ILE A 569 18.92 14.63 29.09
C ILE A 569 18.62 15.52 27.89
N CYS A 570 17.41 16.06 27.82
CA CYS A 570 17.05 17.00 26.76
C CYS A 570 17.10 18.45 27.28
N SER A 571 17.84 19.29 26.56
CA SER A 571 17.89 20.74 26.78
C SER A 571 18.02 21.49 25.46
N ASP A 572 17.60 22.75 25.43
CA ASP A 572 17.72 23.59 24.22
C ASP A 572 19.17 23.86 23.82
N SER A 573 20.09 23.82 24.79
CA SER A 573 21.53 23.88 24.51
C SER A 573 22.03 22.65 23.74
N LEU A 574 21.52 21.45 24.05
CA LEU A 574 21.86 20.22 23.35
C LEU A 574 21.21 20.16 21.96
N LYS A 575 19.97 20.65 21.82
CA LYS A 575 19.32 20.82 20.49
C LYS A 575 20.15 21.74 19.60
N THR A 576 20.58 22.89 20.13
CA THR A 576 21.45 23.83 19.41
C THR A 576 22.77 23.19 19.01
N LEU A 577 23.42 22.46 19.94
CA LEU A 577 24.66 21.74 19.67
C LEU A 577 24.47 20.68 18.57
N PHE A 578 23.34 19.96 18.58
CA PHE A 578 23.01 19.00 17.53
C PHE A 578 22.90 19.67 16.16
N ILE A 579 22.22 20.83 16.09
CA ILE A 579 22.07 21.61 14.85
C ILE A 579 23.45 22.01 14.28
N GLU A 580 24.35 22.47 15.15
CA GLU A 580 25.71 22.86 14.77
C GLU A 580 26.55 21.64 14.33
N THR A 581 26.49 20.56 15.11
CA THR A 581 27.29 19.33 14.88
C THR A 581 26.90 18.65 13.57
N HIS A 582 25.60 18.58 13.27
CA HIS A 582 25.08 17.98 12.03
C HIS A 582 24.96 18.99 10.90
N ASN A 583 25.32 20.25 11.15
CA ASN A 583 25.54 21.26 10.13
C ASN A 583 24.30 21.50 9.25
N LEU A 584 23.12 21.55 9.88
CA LEU A 584 21.81 21.55 9.21
C LEU A 584 21.62 22.74 8.25
N ASP A 585 20.84 22.53 7.18
CA ASP A 585 20.53 23.56 6.18
C ASP A 585 19.31 24.41 6.57
N PHE A 586 18.37 23.83 7.31
CA PHE A 586 17.13 24.50 7.73
C PHE A 586 16.58 23.98 9.05
N LEU A 587 15.71 24.78 9.67
CA LEU A 587 15.00 24.50 10.91
C LEU A 587 13.55 24.95 10.78
N ILE A 588 12.62 24.12 11.23
CA ILE A 588 11.19 24.44 11.34
C ILE A 588 10.87 24.61 12.82
N LEU A 589 10.35 25.78 13.20
CA LEU A 589 9.99 26.13 14.56
C LEU A 589 8.47 26.20 14.73
N GLY A 590 7.93 25.59 15.79
CA GLY A 590 6.53 25.69 16.17
C GLY A 590 6.10 27.10 16.60
N LYS A 591 4.78 27.30 16.74
CA LYS A 591 4.10 28.60 16.95
C LYS A 591 4.64 29.47 18.09
N ASN A 592 5.23 28.87 19.11
CA ASN A 592 5.71 29.57 20.30
C ASN A 592 7.18 29.28 20.61
N VAL A 593 7.92 28.66 19.69
CA VAL A 593 9.34 28.34 19.91
C VAL A 593 10.20 29.55 19.56
N PRO A 594 10.87 30.19 20.53
CA PRO A 594 11.74 31.32 20.23
C PRO A 594 12.98 30.87 19.46
N ILE A 595 13.44 31.72 18.53
CA ILE A 595 14.69 31.47 17.80
C ILE A 595 15.87 31.49 18.78
N PRO A 596 16.64 30.40 18.93
CA PRO A 596 17.76 30.35 19.85
C PRO A 596 18.82 31.39 19.47
N ILE A 597 19.33 32.14 20.46
CA ILE A 597 20.30 33.23 20.26
C ILE A 597 21.54 32.76 19.46
N LYS A 598 22.01 31.53 19.70
CA LYS A 598 23.15 30.93 19.00
C LYS A 598 22.88 30.60 17.52
N ILE A 599 21.62 30.38 17.15
CA ILE A 599 21.21 30.09 15.77
C ILE A 599 20.99 31.37 14.96
N GLN A 600 20.59 32.48 15.61
CA GLN A 600 20.31 33.75 14.94
C GLN A 600 21.39 34.22 13.93
N PRO A 601 22.70 34.17 14.25
CA PRO A 601 23.75 34.59 13.30
C PRO A 601 23.85 33.70 12.05
N GLN A 602 23.31 32.49 12.09
CA GLN A 602 23.36 31.52 10.99
C GLN A 602 22.19 31.72 10.01
N ILE A 603 21.13 32.42 10.40
CA ILE A 603 19.91 32.54 9.59
C ILE A 603 20.18 33.37 8.32
N LYS A 604 19.97 32.75 7.16
CA LYS A 604 20.03 33.36 5.83
C LYS A 604 18.68 33.79 5.31
N PHE A 605 17.63 33.08 5.72
CA PHE A 605 16.26 33.36 5.33
C PHE A 605 15.32 32.93 6.45
N GLN A 606 14.28 33.72 6.69
CA GLN A 606 13.25 33.46 7.68
C GLN A 606 11.91 33.83 7.08
N VAL A 607 10.91 32.97 7.28
CA VAL A 607 9.51 33.27 7.00
C VAL A 607 8.66 32.68 8.12
N GLU A 608 7.75 33.49 8.65
CA GLU A 608 6.78 33.10 9.66
C GLU A 608 5.40 33.01 9.01
N ASP A 609 4.71 31.90 9.23
CA ASP A 609 3.35 31.70 8.76
C ASP A 609 2.37 32.31 9.74
N LYS A 610 1.62 33.33 9.30
CA LYS A 610 0.61 33.99 10.14
C LYS A 610 -0.56 33.08 10.51
N GLN A 611 -0.80 32.02 9.73
CA GLN A 611 -1.93 31.11 9.94
C GLN A 611 -1.60 30.04 10.98
N SER A 612 -0.58 29.22 10.73
CA SER A 612 -0.15 28.16 11.66
C SER A 612 0.69 28.69 12.83
N GLY A 613 1.36 29.84 12.65
CA GLY A 613 2.40 30.36 13.57
C GLY A 613 3.78 29.72 13.37
N GLU A 614 3.90 28.75 12.46
CA GLU A 614 5.18 28.08 12.18
C GLU A 614 6.20 29.04 11.58
N THR A 615 7.47 28.92 11.99
CA THR A 615 8.58 29.67 11.39
C THR A 615 9.55 28.74 10.68
N PHE A 616 9.77 28.98 9.38
CA PHE A 616 10.81 28.30 8.61
C PHE A 616 12.09 29.15 8.59
N LEU A 617 13.19 28.56 9.01
CA LEU A 617 14.52 29.16 9.02
C LEU A 617 15.44 28.41 8.07
N ARG A 618 16.07 29.12 7.15
CA ARG A 618 17.20 28.61 6.37
C ARG A 618 18.49 29.08 7.01
N LEU A 619 19.37 28.14 7.35
CA LEU A 619 20.64 28.40 8.03
C LEU A 619 21.81 28.58 7.05
N LYS A 620 21.64 28.21 5.76
CA LYS A 620 22.72 28.24 4.76
C LYS A 620 22.33 28.64 3.36
#